data_AF-A0A939ACN2-F1
#
_entry.id   AF-A0A939ACN2-F1
#
_cell.length_a   1.000
_cell.length_b   1.000
_cell.length_c   1.000
_cell.angle_alpha   90.00
_cell.angle_beta   90.00
_cell.angle_gamma   90.00
#
_symmetry.space_group_name_H-M   'P 1'
#
loop_
_entity.id
_entity.type
_entity.pdbx_description
1 polymer ?
#
loop_
_entity_poly.entity_id
_entity_poly.type
_entity_poly.pdbx_seq_one_letter_code
_entity_poly.pdbx_strand_id
1 'polypeptide(L)'
;METKDVFEVVALAIAVVSLVYTAYSVHQGKKTARAQFWLDLRDRFSQHDQVHRALRPGGEWTRPETGPKSPDDWARLEAYMGLFEHCELMLGQGLIDFPTFKAIYGYRVHNILANKVIAEEKLVKRRDGWSHFLALVERLGHPKSGSGA
;
A
#
# COMPACT_ATOMS: atom_id res chain seq x y z
N MET A 1 -53.84 28.01 -6.16
CA MET A 1 -52.54 27.66 -5.56
C MET A 1 -52.11 28.88 -4.77
N GLU A 2 -52.04 28.76 -3.44
CA GLU A 2 -51.56 29.86 -2.61
C GLU A 2 -50.07 30.08 -2.88
N THR A 3 -49.57 31.30 -2.68
CA THR A 3 -48.14 31.64 -2.85
C THR A 3 -47.22 30.77 -1.99
N LYS A 4 -47.73 30.23 -0.88
CA LYS A 4 -47.04 29.28 0.01
C LYS A 4 -46.76 27.94 -0.67
N ASP A 5 -47.73 27.38 -1.38
CA ASP A 5 -47.58 26.09 -2.09
C ASP A 5 -46.46 26.17 -3.14
N VAL A 6 -46.37 27.30 -3.86
CA VAL A 6 -45.32 27.53 -4.85
C VAL A 6 -43.94 27.58 -4.19
N PHE A 7 -43.83 28.27 -3.05
CA PHE A 7 -42.57 28.35 -2.31
C PHE A 7 -42.13 26.97 -1.80
N GLU A 8 -43.05 26.17 -1.25
CA GLU A 8 -42.75 24.82 -0.76
C GLU A 8 -42.28 23.90 -1.88
N VAL A 9 -42.94 23.92 -3.04
CA VAL A 9 -42.53 23.12 -4.21
C VAL A 9 -41.16 23.55 -4.72
N VAL A 10 -40.89 24.86 -4.80
CA VAL A 10 -39.58 25.37 -5.23
C VAL A 10 -38.48 25.02 -4.22
N ALA A 11 -38.74 25.17 -2.92
CA ALA A 11 -37.79 24.81 -1.86
C ALA A 11 -37.47 23.32 -1.88
N LEU A 12 -38.49 22.47 -2.05
CA LEU A 12 -38.31 21.02 -2.20
C LEU A 12 -37.48 20.68 -3.43
N ALA A 13 -37.77 21.32 -4.58
CA ALA A 13 -37.01 21.11 -5.81
C ALA A 13 -35.54 21.49 -5.64
N ILE A 14 -35.26 22.65 -5.02
CA ILE A 14 -33.90 23.10 -4.71
C ILE A 14 -33.20 22.08 -3.80
N ALA A 15 -33.85 21.64 -2.71
CA ALA A 15 -33.28 20.68 -1.77
C ALA A 15 -32.90 19.35 -2.45
N VAL A 16 -33.77 18.83 -3.32
CA VAL A 16 -33.51 17.60 -4.08
C VAL A 16 -32.32 17.79 -5.02
N VAL A 17 -32.26 18.88 -5.78
CA VAL A 17 -31.15 19.17 -6.70
C VAL A 17 -29.83 19.32 -5.94
N SER A 18 -29.82 20.03 -4.82
CA SER A 18 -28.64 20.17 -3.97
C SER A 18 -28.15 18.82 -3.45
N LEU A 19 -29.04 17.94 -2.99
CA LEU A 19 -28.66 16.61 -2.51
C LEU A 19 -28.03 15.75 -3.62
N VAL A 20 -28.61 15.78 -4.82
CA VAL A 20 -28.07 15.06 -5.98
C VAL A 20 -26.68 15.60 -6.36
N TYR A 21 -26.51 16.92 -6.38
CA TYR A 21 -25.23 17.55 -6.67
C TYR A 21 -24.17 17.20 -5.61
N THR A 22 -24.53 17.23 -4.32
CA THR A 22 -23.63 16.83 -3.23
C THR A 22 -23.21 15.37 -3.35
N ALA A 23 -24.15 14.45 -3.63
CA ALA A 23 -23.83 13.05 -3.83
C ALA A 23 -22.85 12.83 -5.00
N TYR A 24 -23.08 13.53 -6.12
CA TYR A 24 -22.19 13.52 -7.27
C TYR A 24 -20.80 14.07 -6.94
N SER A 25 -20.73 15.22 -6.26
CA SER A 25 -19.49 15.86 -5.84
C SER A 25 -18.67 14.97 -4.90
N VAL A 26 -19.32 14.34 -3.92
CA VAL A 26 -18.69 13.36 -3.02
C VAL A 26 -18.14 12.16 -3.80
N HIS A 27 -18.89 11.67 -4.78
CA HIS A 27 -18.43 10.55 -5.61
C HIS A 27 -17.17 10.91 -6.43
N GLN A 28 -17.12 12.11 -7.02
CA GLN A 28 -15.94 12.57 -7.75
C GLN A 28 -14.77 12.85 -6.80
N GLY A 29 -15.03 13.42 -5.62
CA GLY A 29 -14.03 13.64 -4.58
C GLY A 29 -13.31 12.36 -4.15
N LYS A 30 -14.04 11.23 -4.05
CA LYS A 30 -13.44 9.92 -3.76
C LYS A 30 -12.44 9.46 -4.83
N LYS A 31 -12.73 9.70 -6.11
CA LYS A 31 -11.81 9.34 -7.21
C LYS A 31 -10.53 10.16 -7.16
N THR A 32 -10.65 11.48 -6.99
CA THR A 32 -9.50 12.38 -6.86
C THR A 32 -8.66 12.05 -5.63
N ALA A 33 -9.29 11.82 -4.47
CA ALA A 33 -8.58 11.43 -3.26
C ALA A 33 -7.81 10.12 -3.42
N ARG A 34 -8.39 9.12 -4.09
CA ARG A 34 -7.71 7.85 -4.39
C ARG A 34 -6.52 8.05 -5.33
N ALA A 35 -6.66 8.87 -6.37
CA ALA A 35 -5.55 9.18 -7.27
C ALA A 35 -4.40 9.88 -6.55
N GLN A 36 -4.71 10.92 -5.75
CA GLN A 36 -3.71 11.63 -4.96
C GLN A 36 -3.01 10.69 -3.98
N PHE A 37 -3.76 9.83 -3.30
CA PHE A 37 -3.19 8.85 -2.38
C PHE A 37 -2.17 7.92 -3.09
N TRP A 38 -2.48 7.42 -4.29
CA TRP A 38 -1.54 6.57 -5.02
C TRP A 38 -0.28 7.32 -5.47
N LEU A 39 -0.41 8.61 -5.80
CA LEU A 39 0.74 9.48 -6.07
C LEU A 39 1.60 9.69 -4.81
N ASP A 40 0.98 10.00 -3.68
CA ASP A 40 1.68 10.17 -2.41
C ASP A 40 2.39 8.88 -1.98
N LEU A 41 1.74 7.72 -2.17
CA LEU A 41 2.35 6.42 -1.89
C LEU A 41 3.53 6.14 -2.81
N ARG A 42 3.41 6.50 -4.11
CA ARG A 42 4.52 6.40 -5.07
C ARG A 42 5.70 7.28 -4.65
N ASP A 43 5.44 8.49 -4.19
CA ASP A 43 6.46 9.42 -3.72
C ASP A 43 7.17 8.89 -2.47
N ARG A 44 6.42 8.36 -1.49
CA ARG A 44 6.98 7.68 -0.30
C ARG A 44 7.88 6.50 -0.69
N PHE A 45 7.45 5.69 -1.66
CA PHE A 45 8.27 4.60 -2.16
C PHE A 45 9.53 5.06 -2.89
N SER A 46 9.52 6.23 -3.53
CA SER A 46 10.70 6.75 -4.24
C SER A 46 11.84 7.15 -3.28
N GLN A 47 11.50 7.52 -2.03
CA GLN A 47 12.48 7.78 -0.97
C GLN A 47 13.31 6.54 -0.60
N HIS A 48 12.83 5.35 -0.96
CA HIS A 48 13.52 4.08 -0.76
C HIS A 48 14.09 3.48 -2.05
N ASP A 49 14.25 4.28 -3.11
CA ASP A 49 14.70 3.80 -4.42
C ASP A 49 16.08 3.13 -4.36
N GLN A 50 16.95 3.51 -3.44
CA GLN A 50 18.23 2.84 -3.24
C GLN A 50 18.06 1.36 -2.89
N VAL A 51 17.21 1.05 -1.91
CA VAL A 51 16.89 -0.33 -1.51
C VAL A 51 16.18 -1.06 -2.64
N HIS A 52 15.21 -0.40 -3.27
CA HIS A 52 14.49 -0.95 -4.40
C HIS A 52 15.43 -1.35 -5.55
N ARG A 53 16.39 -0.50 -5.90
CA ARG A 53 17.41 -0.77 -6.92
C ARG A 53 18.34 -1.90 -6.52
N ALA A 54 18.77 -1.95 -5.26
CA ALA A 54 19.62 -3.02 -4.76
C ALA A 54 18.94 -4.40 -4.84
N LEU A 55 17.63 -4.46 -4.63
CA LEU A 55 16.80 -5.68 -4.69
C LEU A 55 16.29 -6.04 -6.09
N ARG A 56 16.33 -5.13 -7.07
CA ARG A 56 15.86 -5.39 -8.44
C ARG A 56 16.78 -6.41 -9.12
N PRO A 57 16.29 -7.29 -10.03
CA PRO A 57 17.15 -8.19 -10.80
C PRO A 57 18.40 -7.48 -11.36
N GLY A 58 19.59 -8.02 -11.06
CA GLY A 58 20.89 -7.42 -11.40
C GLY A 58 21.44 -6.42 -10.37
N GLY A 59 20.67 -6.08 -9.34
CA GLY A 59 21.07 -5.21 -8.23
C GLY A 59 22.03 -5.89 -7.25
N GLU A 60 22.67 -5.08 -6.40
CA GLU A 60 23.72 -5.55 -5.47
C GLU A 60 23.27 -6.67 -4.53
N TRP A 61 22.00 -6.69 -4.13
CA TRP A 61 21.42 -7.65 -3.19
C TRP A 61 20.67 -8.78 -3.91
N THR A 62 20.94 -9.04 -5.19
CA THR A 62 20.31 -10.16 -5.92
C THR A 62 21.20 -11.39 -6.08
N ARG A 63 22.48 -11.28 -5.74
CA ARG A 63 23.39 -12.44 -5.79
C ARG A 63 23.13 -13.35 -4.59
N PRO A 64 23.36 -14.66 -4.71
CA PRO A 64 23.35 -15.56 -3.57
C PRO A 64 24.27 -15.02 -2.46
N GLU A 65 23.78 -15.07 -1.22
CA GLU A 65 24.52 -14.64 -0.01
C GLU A 65 24.87 -13.14 0.04
N THR A 66 24.32 -12.31 -0.86
CA THR A 66 24.42 -10.85 -0.75
C THR A 66 23.18 -10.24 -0.12
N GLY A 67 23.38 -9.14 0.60
CA GLY A 67 22.33 -8.41 1.30
C GLY A 67 22.90 -7.12 1.89
N PRO A 68 22.17 -6.45 2.78
CA PRO A 68 22.66 -5.30 3.53
C PRO A 68 23.98 -5.62 4.25
N LYS A 69 25.01 -4.79 4.07
CA LYS A 69 26.37 -5.02 4.61
C LYS A 69 26.68 -4.16 5.82
N SER A 70 25.97 -3.06 5.99
CA SER A 70 26.16 -2.10 7.06
C SER A 70 24.88 -1.93 7.91
N PRO A 71 25.00 -1.45 9.16
CA PRO A 71 23.82 -1.06 9.96
C PRO A 71 22.90 -0.08 9.21
N ASP A 72 23.48 0.85 8.44
CA ASP A 72 22.71 1.82 7.66
C ASP A 72 21.91 1.16 6.52
N ASP A 73 22.48 0.15 5.86
CA ASP A 73 21.75 -0.61 4.84
C ASP A 73 20.59 -1.38 5.45
N TRP A 74 20.79 -1.94 6.65
CA TRP A 74 19.72 -2.59 7.39
C TRP A 74 18.63 -1.60 7.77
N ALA A 75 18.97 -0.43 8.32
CA ALA A 75 18.00 0.60 8.66
C ALA A 75 17.19 1.07 7.44
N ARG A 76 17.84 1.25 6.29
CA ARG A 76 17.17 1.61 5.02
C ARG A 76 16.21 0.50 4.56
N LEU A 77 16.64 -0.76 4.63
CA LEU A 77 15.80 -1.91 4.28
C LEU A 77 14.60 -2.02 5.23
N GLU A 78 14.81 -1.87 6.54
CA GLU A 78 13.76 -1.93 7.55
C GLU A 78 12.73 -0.82 7.34
N ALA A 79 13.16 0.41 7.05
CA ALA A 79 12.23 1.50 6.72
C ALA A 79 11.41 1.19 5.46
N TYR A 80 12.04 0.58 4.45
CA TYR A 80 11.35 0.14 3.23
C TYR A 80 10.34 -0.99 3.49
N MET A 81 10.70 -1.98 4.31
CA MET A 81 9.78 -3.04 4.75
C MET A 81 8.65 -2.48 5.62
N GLY A 82 8.94 -1.54 6.51
CA GLY A 82 7.95 -0.86 7.33
C GLY A 82 6.92 -0.11 6.49
N LEU A 83 7.29 0.49 5.36
CA LEU A 83 6.32 1.11 4.45
C LEU A 83 5.33 0.07 3.87
N PHE A 84 5.76 -1.16 3.64
CA PHE A 84 4.86 -2.25 3.26
C PHE A 84 3.91 -2.68 4.39
N GLU A 85 4.35 -2.64 5.64
CA GLU A 85 3.47 -2.90 6.79
C GLU A 85 2.35 -1.85 6.90
N HIS A 86 2.68 -0.58 6.66
CA HIS A 86 1.68 0.47 6.58
C HIS A 86 0.69 0.20 5.44
N CYS A 87 1.15 -0.31 4.30
CA CYS A 87 0.27 -0.71 3.20
C CYS A 87 -0.68 -1.85 3.60
N GLU A 88 -0.22 -2.84 4.35
CA GLU A 88 -1.09 -3.93 4.85
C GLU A 88 -2.18 -3.41 5.78
N LEU A 89 -1.85 -2.49 6.69
CA LEU A 89 -2.85 -1.85 7.56
C LEU A 89 -3.91 -1.10 6.74
N MET A 90 -3.48 -0.34 5.73
CA MET A 90 -4.39 0.40 4.84
C MET A 90 -5.23 -0.53 3.95
N LEU A 91 -4.68 -1.65 3.50
CA LEU A 91 -5.40 -2.72 2.81
C LEU A 91 -6.44 -3.38 3.72
N GLY A 92 -6.10 -3.63 4.99
CA GLY A 92 -7.02 -4.16 5.99
C GLY A 92 -8.20 -3.23 6.29
N GLN A 93 -7.98 -1.92 6.20
CA GLN A 93 -9.01 -0.88 6.38
C GLN A 93 -9.78 -0.55 5.10
N GLY A 94 -9.41 -1.14 3.95
CA GLY A 94 -10.04 -0.86 2.66
C GLY A 94 -9.74 0.55 2.10
N LEU A 95 -8.72 1.24 2.61
CA LEU A 95 -8.29 2.55 2.12
C LEU A 95 -7.60 2.46 0.76
N ILE A 96 -6.95 1.33 0.50
CA ILE A 96 -6.45 0.94 -0.81
C ILE A 96 -6.98 -0.43 -1.20
N ASP A 97 -7.09 -0.63 -2.51
CA ASP A 97 -7.54 -1.90 -3.06
C ASP A 97 -6.35 -2.82 -3.33
N PHE A 98 -6.54 -4.09 -2.96
CA PHE A 98 -5.53 -5.12 -3.11
C PHE A 98 -5.12 -5.38 -4.57
N PRO A 99 -6.04 -5.45 -5.57
CA PRO A 99 -5.64 -5.67 -6.95
C PRO A 99 -4.66 -4.61 -7.48
N THR A 100 -4.93 -3.32 -7.23
CA THR A 100 -4.03 -2.22 -7.63
C THR A 100 -2.70 -2.31 -6.88
N PHE A 101 -2.74 -2.54 -5.56
CA PHE A 101 -1.51 -2.72 -4.78
C PHE A 101 -0.64 -3.86 -5.34
N LYS A 102 -1.23 -5.03 -5.57
CA LYS A 102 -0.54 -6.21 -6.09
C LYS A 102 0.08 -5.92 -7.48
N ALA A 103 -0.65 -5.23 -8.35
CA ALA A 103 -0.17 -4.87 -9.69
C ALA A 103 1.02 -3.90 -9.65
N ILE A 104 0.99 -2.89 -8.77
CA ILE A 104 2.00 -1.84 -8.73
C ILE A 104 3.21 -2.23 -7.89
N TYR A 105 3.01 -2.95 -6.78
CA TYR A 105 4.04 -3.16 -5.76
C TYR A 105 4.29 -4.62 -5.39
N GLY A 106 3.47 -5.58 -5.83
CA GLY A 106 3.63 -7.00 -5.46
C GLY A 106 5.00 -7.57 -5.81
N TYR A 107 5.56 -7.19 -6.97
CA TYR A 107 6.89 -7.64 -7.39
C TYR A 107 8.01 -7.14 -6.45
N ARG A 108 7.82 -6.01 -5.77
CA ARG A 108 8.80 -5.48 -4.82
C ARG A 108 8.90 -6.33 -3.57
N VAL A 109 7.75 -6.82 -3.08
CA VAL A 109 7.70 -7.78 -1.97
C VAL A 109 8.35 -9.10 -2.41
N HIS A 110 8.06 -9.57 -3.62
CA HIS A 110 8.71 -10.76 -4.17
C HIS A 110 10.24 -10.64 -4.19
N ASN A 111 10.79 -9.49 -4.60
CA ASN A 111 12.23 -9.27 -4.59
C ASN A 111 12.84 -9.30 -3.17
N ILE A 112 12.12 -8.83 -2.14
CA ILE A 112 12.55 -8.95 -0.75
C ILE A 112 12.62 -10.43 -0.35
N LEU A 113 11.56 -11.20 -0.65
CA LEU A 113 11.46 -12.62 -0.31
C LEU A 113 12.49 -13.49 -1.05
N ALA A 114 12.87 -13.10 -2.27
CA ALA A 114 13.87 -13.80 -3.06
C ALA A 114 15.29 -13.68 -2.47
N ASN A 115 15.55 -12.67 -1.65
CA ASN A 115 16.83 -12.52 -0.96
C ASN A 115 16.86 -13.36 0.32
N LYS A 116 17.62 -14.46 0.29
CA LYS A 116 17.74 -15.39 1.42
C LYS A 116 18.33 -14.76 2.68
N VAL A 117 19.29 -13.84 2.56
CA VAL A 117 19.92 -13.16 3.72
C VAL A 117 18.88 -12.32 4.46
N ILE A 118 18.07 -11.58 3.72
CA ILE A 118 17.00 -10.74 4.26
C ILE A 118 15.88 -11.61 4.85
N ALA A 119 15.44 -12.63 4.11
CA ALA A 119 14.39 -13.53 4.56
C ALA A 119 14.79 -14.24 5.86
N GLU A 120 16.00 -14.79 5.93
CA GLU A 120 16.50 -15.46 7.14
C GLU A 120 16.61 -14.49 8.32
N GLU A 121 17.23 -13.32 8.14
CA GLU A 121 17.48 -12.40 9.25
C GLU A 121 16.20 -11.72 9.76
N LYS A 122 15.28 -11.33 8.86
CA LYS A 122 14.08 -10.55 9.24
C LYS A 122 12.82 -11.39 9.37
N LEU A 123 12.63 -12.39 8.53
CA LEU A 123 11.38 -13.15 8.45
C LEU A 123 11.44 -14.48 9.21
N VAL A 124 12.64 -15.01 9.48
CA VAL A 124 12.84 -16.21 10.30
C VAL A 124 13.29 -15.82 11.71
N LYS A 125 14.48 -15.24 11.88
CA LYS A 125 15.04 -14.97 13.21
C LYS A 125 14.31 -13.88 13.99
N ARG A 126 13.82 -12.84 13.30
CA ARG A 126 13.16 -11.67 13.92
C ARG A 126 11.70 -11.54 13.51
N ARG A 127 11.07 -12.68 13.25
CA ARG A 127 9.71 -12.80 12.70
C ARG A 127 8.66 -11.98 13.45
N ASP A 128 8.74 -11.97 14.79
CA ASP A 128 7.73 -11.36 15.65
C ASP A 128 7.58 -9.84 15.43
N GLY A 129 8.65 -9.18 14.97
CA GLY A 129 8.65 -7.75 14.66
C GLY A 129 8.00 -7.38 13.32
N TRP A 130 7.62 -8.36 12.49
CA TRP A 130 7.19 -8.16 11.09
C TRP A 130 5.82 -8.78 10.80
N SER A 131 4.92 -8.78 11.79
CA SER A 131 3.62 -9.44 11.69
C SER A 131 2.75 -8.91 10.55
N HIS A 132 2.73 -7.59 10.33
CA HIS A 132 1.98 -6.97 9.23
C HIS A 132 2.65 -7.24 7.88
N PHE A 133 3.98 -7.24 7.82
CA PHE A 133 4.67 -7.62 6.59
C PHE A 133 4.37 -9.07 6.20
N LEU A 134 4.35 -9.98 7.17
CA LEU A 134 4.02 -11.40 6.94
C LEU A 134 2.56 -11.60 6.53
N ALA A 135 1.63 -10.82 7.10
CA ALA A 135 0.24 -10.81 6.66
C ALA A 135 0.12 -10.32 5.20
N LEU A 136 0.90 -9.31 4.79
CA LEU A 136 0.96 -8.88 3.40
C LEU A 136 1.48 -9.97 2.46
N VAL A 137 2.54 -10.66 2.88
CA VAL A 137 3.15 -11.78 2.14
C VAL A 137 2.12 -12.90 1.92
N GLU A 138 1.38 -13.26 2.97
CA GLU A 138 0.28 -14.23 2.90
C GLU A 138 -0.83 -13.75 1.97
N ARG A 139 -1.25 -12.49 2.09
CA ARG A 139 -2.27 -11.87 1.23
C ARG A 139 -1.86 -11.89 -0.25
N LEU A 140 -0.57 -11.74 -0.55
CA LEU A 140 -0.02 -11.83 -1.90
C LEU A 140 0.00 -13.26 -2.48
N GLY A 141 -0.22 -14.28 -1.65
CA GLY A 141 -0.25 -15.68 -2.03
C GLY A 141 1.07 -16.42 -1.81
N HIS A 142 1.99 -15.86 -1.02
CA HIS A 142 3.23 -16.53 -0.66
C HIS A 142 3.09 -17.24 0.69
N PRO A 143 3.60 -18.48 0.85
CA PRO A 143 3.56 -19.15 2.15
C PRO A 143 4.38 -18.38 3.19
N LYS A 144 3.93 -18.39 4.45
CA LYS A 144 4.73 -17.90 5.59
C LYS A 144 6.04 -18.68 5.56
N SER A 145 7.17 -18.02 5.31
CA SER A 145 8.47 -18.70 5.21
C SER A 145 8.67 -19.60 6.43
N GLY A 146 8.66 -20.92 6.22
CA GLY A 146 8.60 -21.92 7.28
C GLY A 146 7.96 -23.27 6.94
N SER A 147 7.44 -23.50 5.72
CA SER A 147 7.03 -24.84 5.26
C SER A 147 7.76 -25.18 3.96
N GLY A 148 8.95 -25.75 4.09
CA GLY A 148 9.79 -26.17 2.97
C GLY A 148 11.21 -26.45 3.44
N ALA A 149 11.33 -27.36 4.41
CA ALA A 149 12.51 -28.22 4.54
C ALA A 149 12.27 -29.47 3.68
#